data_AF-A0A7J4F734-F1
#
_entry.id   AF-A0A7J4F734-F1
#
_cell.length_a   1.000
_cell.length_b   1.000
_cell.length_c   1.000
_cell.angle_alpha   90.00
_cell.angle_beta   90.00
_cell.angle_gamma   90.00
#
_symmetry.space_group_name_H-M   'P 1'
#
loop_
_entity.id
_entity.type
_entity.pdbx_description
1 polymer ?
#
loop_
_entity_poly.entity_id
_entity_poly.type
_entity_poly.pdbx_seq_one_letter_code
_entity_poly.pdbx_strand_id
1 'polypeptide(L)'
;MRVVEGGPPHGWVVPLDIRADIVSLVVLGPPLRTPDALSDGRLRTAISHEGERALARLSASPSLDDFCRLGREFALRTGLMTPAIESFVIGCGADRAGMCMLGHSAFAFAPVEGTIQTGIGGAAGIVDT
;
A
#
# COMPACT_ATOMS: atom_id res chain seq x y z
N MET A 1 -8.89 11.24 0.83
CA MET A 1 -9.74 10.85 -0.31
C MET A 1 -9.81 11.98 -1.31
N ARG A 2 -9.70 11.68 -2.60
CA ARG A 2 -9.72 12.68 -3.69
C ARG A 2 -11.15 13.16 -3.95
N VAL A 3 -11.34 14.47 -4.06
CA VAL A 3 -12.59 15.10 -4.52
C VAL A 3 -12.41 15.66 -5.91
N VAL A 4 -11.33 16.44 -6.12
CA VAL A 4 -10.96 17.00 -7.43
C VAL A 4 -9.50 16.67 -7.70
N GLU A 5 -9.20 16.23 -8.92
CA GLU A 5 -7.84 15.97 -9.37
C GLU A 5 -7.04 17.27 -9.58
N GLY A 6 -5.75 17.23 -9.27
CA GLY A 6 -4.85 18.37 -9.40
C GLY A 6 -3.94 18.57 -8.18
N GLY A 7 -2.92 19.40 -8.34
CA GLY A 7 -2.15 19.93 -7.22
C GLY A 7 -2.75 21.23 -6.70
N PRO A 8 -2.35 21.73 -5.52
CA PRO A 8 -2.78 23.04 -5.03
C PRO A 8 -2.47 24.16 -6.06
N PRO A 9 -3.38 25.13 -6.31
CA PRO A 9 -4.71 25.31 -5.73
C PRO A 9 -5.87 24.59 -6.45
N HIS A 10 -5.59 23.80 -7.50
CA HIS A 10 -6.60 23.25 -8.40
C HIS A 10 -7.19 21.91 -7.95
N GLY A 11 -6.46 21.14 -7.13
CA GLY A 11 -6.91 19.87 -6.58
C GLY A 11 -7.47 19.98 -5.17
N TRP A 12 -8.32 19.03 -4.79
CA TRP A 12 -8.92 18.96 -3.46
C TRP A 12 -8.96 17.52 -2.94
N VAL A 13 -8.51 17.35 -1.69
CA VAL A 13 -8.58 16.08 -0.96
C VAL A 13 -9.23 16.31 0.39
N VAL A 14 -10.02 15.35 0.85
CA VAL A 14 -10.59 15.33 2.20
C VAL A 14 -9.89 14.25 3.04
N PRO A 15 -9.74 14.44 4.36
CA PRO A 15 -9.21 13.39 5.22
C PRO A 15 -10.07 12.13 5.15
N LEU A 16 -9.42 10.97 5.29
CA LEU A 16 -10.11 9.72 5.54
C LEU A 16 -10.15 9.54 7.06
N ASP A 17 -11.32 9.42 7.66
CA ASP A 17 -11.46 9.30 9.12
C ASP A 17 -11.13 7.87 9.57
N ILE A 18 -9.83 7.55 9.51
CA ILE A 18 -9.28 6.27 9.91
C ILE A 18 -8.21 6.54 10.96
N ARG A 19 -8.27 5.80 12.07
CA ARG A 19 -7.25 5.82 13.11
C ARG A 19 -6.39 4.58 13.00
N ALA A 20 -5.08 4.79 13.04
CA ALA A 20 -4.11 3.74 13.24
C ALA A 20 -3.06 4.27 14.21
N ASP A 21 -2.73 3.46 15.23
CA ASP A 21 -1.83 3.88 16.30
C ASP A 21 -0.37 3.84 15.84
N ILE A 22 0.01 2.77 15.11
CA ILE A 22 1.36 2.59 14.60
C ILE A 22 1.31 2.11 13.14
N VAL A 23 2.19 2.69 12.32
CA VAL A 23 2.44 2.28 10.94
C VAL A 23 3.88 1.82 10.81
N SER A 24 4.09 0.54 10.56
CA SER A 24 5.39 -0.02 10.21
C SER A 24 5.60 0.06 8.70
N LEU A 25 6.81 0.40 8.26
CA LEU A 25 7.21 0.42 6.85
C LEU A 25 8.38 -0.55 6.66
N VAL A 26 8.32 -1.36 5.61
CA VAL A 26 9.41 -2.25 5.21
C VAL A 26 9.77 -2.06 3.74
N VAL A 27 11.07 -2.16 3.44
CA VAL A 27 11.61 -2.19 2.08
C VAL A 27 12.25 -3.55 1.86
N LEU A 28 11.73 -4.30 0.89
CA LEU A 28 12.10 -5.70 0.61
C LEU A 28 12.92 -5.87 -0.68
N GLY A 29 13.32 -4.77 -1.32
CA GLY A 29 14.05 -4.83 -2.58
C GLY A 29 14.58 -3.48 -3.05
N PRO A 30 15.21 -3.43 -4.23
CA PRO A 30 15.83 -2.22 -4.75
C PRO A 30 14.77 -1.18 -5.12
N PRO A 31 15.15 0.11 -5.20
CA PRO A 31 14.25 1.16 -5.66
C PRO A 31 13.75 0.86 -7.09
N LEU A 32 12.45 1.00 -7.30
CA LEU A 32 11.86 0.92 -8.64
C LEU A 32 12.15 2.23 -9.38
N ARG A 33 12.69 2.18 -10.61
CA ARG A 33 12.87 3.40 -11.40
C ARG A 33 11.52 3.80 -11.97
N THR A 34 11.10 5.04 -11.71
CA THR A 34 9.80 5.59 -12.13
C THR A 34 9.50 5.43 -13.63
N PRO A 35 10.45 5.57 -14.57
CA PRO A 35 10.20 5.34 -16.00
C PRO A 35 9.79 3.90 -16.32
N ASP A 36 10.32 2.92 -15.60
CA ASP A 36 10.05 1.50 -15.83
C ASP A 36 8.61 1.13 -15.44
N ALA A 37 8.05 1.84 -14.45
CA ALA A 37 6.67 1.66 -13.99
C ALA A 37 5.62 2.40 -14.86
N LEU A 38 6.02 3.47 -15.55
CA LEU A 38 5.09 4.38 -16.25
C LEU A 38 5.22 4.36 -17.78
N SER A 39 6.14 3.56 -18.33
CA SER A 39 6.33 3.42 -19.78
C SER A 39 5.36 2.44 -20.43
N ASP A 40 4.74 1.54 -19.65
CA ASP A 40 3.77 0.56 -20.16
C ASP A 40 2.34 1.16 -20.21
N GLY A 41 1.84 1.36 -21.44
CA GLY A 41 0.48 1.87 -21.67
C GLY A 41 -0.64 0.94 -21.19
N ARG A 42 -0.41 -0.38 -21.18
CA ARG A 42 -1.38 -1.35 -20.64
C ARG A 42 -1.44 -1.24 -19.12
N LEU A 43 -0.28 -1.16 -18.47
CA LEU A 43 -0.19 -0.97 -17.03
C LEU A 43 -0.87 0.35 -16.60
N ARG A 44 -0.65 1.44 -17.34
CA ARG A 44 -1.33 2.72 -17.07
C ARG A 44 -2.85 2.60 -17.17
N THR A 45 -3.36 1.91 -18.19
CA THR A 45 -4.79 1.69 -18.37
C THR A 45 -5.38 0.88 -17.20
N ALA A 46 -4.69 -0.18 -16.78
CA ALA A 46 -5.09 -0.99 -15.64
C ALA A 46 -5.08 -0.18 -14.33
N ILE A 47 -4.04 0.63 -14.09
CA ILE A 47 -3.93 1.51 -12.93
C ILE A 47 -5.09 2.51 -12.88
N SER A 48 -5.43 3.15 -14.00
CA SER A 48 -6.55 4.09 -14.04
C SER A 48 -7.88 3.40 -13.72
N HIS A 49 -8.19 2.29 -14.41
CA HIS A 49 -9.43 1.55 -14.20
C HIS A 49 -9.56 1.00 -12.77
N GLU A 50 -8.53 0.34 -12.26
CA GLU A 50 -8.56 -0.24 -10.92
C GLU A 50 -8.51 0.81 -9.82
N GLY A 51 -7.83 1.94 -10.06
CA GLY A 51 -7.79 3.07 -9.15
C GLY A 51 -9.16 3.73 -8.98
N GLU A 52 -9.88 3.94 -10.08
CA GLU A 52 -11.28 4.44 -10.06
C GLU A 52 -12.20 3.46 -9.32
N ARG A 53 -12.11 2.16 -9.63
CA ARG A 53 -12.89 1.11 -8.95
C ARG A 53 -12.63 1.09 -7.44
N ALA A 54 -11.37 1.11 -7.03
CA ALA A 54 -10.97 1.07 -5.63
C ALA A 54 -11.42 2.33 -4.89
N LEU A 55 -11.22 3.51 -5.49
CA LEU A 55 -11.63 4.78 -4.89
C LEU A 55 -13.16 4.86 -4.73
N ALA A 56 -13.93 4.46 -5.74
CA ALA A 56 -15.39 4.46 -5.67
C ALA A 56 -15.90 3.56 -4.52
N ARG A 57 -15.30 2.37 -4.34
CA ARG A 57 -15.65 1.45 -3.25
C ARG A 57 -15.26 2.00 -1.88
N LEU A 58 -14.03 2.51 -1.75
CA LEU A 58 -13.56 3.07 -0.48
C LEU A 58 -14.38 4.30 -0.05
N SER A 59 -14.85 5.08 -1.02
CA SER A 59 -15.68 6.27 -0.78
C SER A 59 -17.08 5.94 -0.25
N ALA A 60 -17.62 4.76 -0.59
CA ALA A 60 -18.95 4.35 -0.16
C ALA A 60 -18.99 3.91 1.32
N SER A 61 -17.91 3.28 1.80
CA SER A 61 -17.80 2.80 3.19
C SER A 61 -16.32 2.82 3.61
N PRO A 62 -15.80 3.98 4.07
CA PRO A 62 -14.39 4.11 4.43
C PRO A 62 -14.08 3.35 5.72
N SER A 63 -13.16 2.38 5.64
CA SER A 63 -12.61 1.67 6.79
C SER A 63 -11.14 1.32 6.55
N LEU A 64 -10.39 1.06 7.62
CA LEU A 64 -8.99 0.61 7.54
C LEU A 64 -8.88 -0.72 6.79
N ASP A 65 -9.75 -1.66 7.14
CA ASP A 65 -9.79 -2.99 6.54
C ASP A 65 -10.09 -2.91 5.03
N ASP A 66 -11.05 -2.06 4.63
CA ASP A 66 -11.36 -1.84 3.22
C ASP A 66 -10.22 -1.13 2.50
N PHE A 67 -9.54 -0.18 3.14
CA PHE A 67 -8.36 0.47 2.57
C PHE A 67 -7.26 -0.55 2.25
N CYS A 68 -6.90 -1.41 3.20
CA CYS A 68 -5.89 -2.46 3.02
C CYS A 68 -6.34 -3.49 1.97
N ARG A 69 -7.58 -3.97 2.07
CA ARG A 69 -8.15 -4.95 1.13
C ARG A 69 -8.21 -4.42 -0.30
N LEU A 70 -8.73 -3.22 -0.50
CA LEU A 70 -8.85 -2.60 -1.83
C LEU A 70 -7.47 -2.27 -2.40
N GLY A 71 -6.52 -1.82 -1.57
CA GLY A 71 -5.13 -1.61 -1.98
C GLY A 71 -4.44 -2.90 -2.43
N ARG A 72 -4.66 -4.02 -1.72
CA ARG A 72 -4.16 -5.34 -2.12
C ARG A 72 -4.80 -5.82 -3.43
N GLU A 73 -6.12 -5.70 -3.56
CA GLU A 73 -6.83 -6.03 -4.80
C GLU A 73 -6.32 -5.21 -5.98
N PHE A 74 -6.09 -3.90 -5.78
CA PHE A 74 -5.51 -3.01 -6.78
C PHE A 74 -4.15 -3.54 -7.23
N ALA A 75 -3.22 -3.76 -6.29
CA ALA A 75 -1.86 -4.21 -6.58
C ALA A 75 -1.82 -5.54 -7.35
N LEU A 76 -2.68 -6.49 -6.99
CA LEU A 76 -2.80 -7.78 -7.68
C LEU A 76 -3.37 -7.63 -9.09
N ARG A 77 -4.45 -6.85 -9.24
CA ARG A 77 -5.14 -6.67 -10.54
C ARG A 77 -4.36 -5.85 -11.54
N THR A 78 -3.53 -4.92 -11.08
CA THR A 78 -2.62 -4.16 -11.94
C THR A 78 -1.30 -4.88 -12.22
N GLY A 79 -1.04 -6.03 -11.58
CA GLY A 79 0.23 -6.75 -11.70
C GLY A 79 1.41 -6.06 -11.03
N LEU A 80 1.15 -5.11 -10.12
CA LEU A 80 2.19 -4.39 -9.38
C LEU A 80 2.68 -5.17 -8.15
N MET A 81 1.88 -6.13 -7.68
CA MET A 81 2.21 -6.97 -6.54
C MET A 81 3.39 -7.89 -6.85
N THR A 82 4.43 -7.85 -6.02
CA THR A 82 5.55 -8.79 -6.09
C THR A 82 5.38 -9.92 -5.07
N PRO A 83 5.92 -11.13 -5.32
CA PRO A 83 5.76 -12.26 -4.39
C PRO A 83 6.28 -11.98 -2.97
N ALA A 84 7.36 -11.21 -2.84
CA ALA A 84 7.92 -10.84 -1.53
C ALA A 84 6.97 -9.93 -0.74
N ILE A 85 6.37 -8.95 -1.42
CA ILE A 85 5.41 -8.02 -0.81
C ILE A 85 4.11 -8.75 -0.47
N GLU A 86 3.61 -9.60 -1.36
CA GLU A 86 2.41 -10.40 -1.09
C GLU A 86 2.60 -11.28 0.14
N SER A 87 3.75 -11.96 0.23
CA SER A 87 4.10 -12.81 1.38
C SER A 87 4.12 -12.00 2.69
N PHE A 88 4.71 -10.80 2.66
CA PHE A 88 4.71 -9.90 3.83
C PHE A 88 3.29 -9.47 4.22
N VAL A 89 2.48 -9.04 3.25
CA VAL A 89 1.11 -8.57 3.51
C VAL A 89 0.24 -9.68 4.09
N ILE A 90 0.35 -10.90 3.57
CA ILE A 90 -0.35 -12.07 4.12
C ILE A 90 0.14 -12.37 5.55
N GLY A 91 1.46 -12.36 5.77
CA GLY A 91 2.06 -12.63 7.08
C GLY A 91 1.67 -11.63 8.17
N CYS A 92 1.40 -10.37 7.82
CA CYS A 92 0.99 -9.32 8.76
C CYS A 92 -0.53 -9.26 9.03
N GLY A 93 -1.32 -10.09 8.36
CA GLY A 93 -2.78 -9.93 8.29
C GLY A 93 -3.16 -8.99 7.14
N ALA A 94 -3.76 -9.55 6.10
CA ALA A 94 -3.99 -8.85 4.84
C ALA A 94 -5.02 -7.70 4.91
N ASP A 95 -5.74 -7.59 6.03
CA ASP A 95 -6.62 -6.50 6.44
C ASP A 95 -5.87 -5.35 7.14
N ARG A 96 -4.63 -5.58 7.58
CA ARG A 96 -3.79 -4.62 8.30
C ARG A 96 -2.55 -4.20 7.53
N ALA A 97 -2.27 -4.78 6.38
CA ALA A 97 -1.08 -4.50 5.60
C ALA A 97 -1.38 -4.25 4.13
N GLY A 98 -0.50 -3.51 3.47
CA GLY A 98 -0.61 -3.19 2.06
C GLY A 98 0.72 -2.79 1.43
N MET A 99 0.74 -2.78 0.10
CA MET A 99 1.90 -2.31 -0.67
C MET A 99 1.91 -0.77 -0.73
N CYS A 100 3.09 -0.17 -0.65
CA CYS A 100 3.27 1.26 -0.88
C CYS A 100 3.27 1.56 -2.38
N MET A 101 2.10 1.78 -2.98
CA MET A 101 1.87 2.24 -4.37
C MET A 101 2.60 1.46 -5.49
N LEU A 102 3.92 1.59 -5.60
CA LEU A 102 4.80 0.99 -6.60
C LEU A 102 6.13 0.55 -5.96
N GLY A 103 6.61 -0.62 -6.34
CA GLY A 103 7.96 -1.10 -6.01
C GLY A 103 8.00 -2.12 -4.87
N HIS A 104 9.15 -2.19 -4.20
CA HIS A 104 9.46 -3.24 -3.23
C HIS A 104 9.28 -2.76 -1.78
N SER A 105 8.19 -2.05 -1.50
CA SER A 105 7.90 -1.58 -0.14
C SER A 105 6.45 -1.80 0.27
N ALA A 106 6.25 -2.06 1.55
CA ALA A 106 4.96 -2.37 2.15
C ALA A 106 4.83 -1.68 3.51
N PHE A 107 3.59 -1.42 3.90
CA PHE A 107 3.24 -0.91 5.21
C PHE A 107 2.35 -1.91 5.95
N ALA A 108 2.33 -1.81 7.27
CA ALA A 108 1.38 -2.53 8.09
C ALA A 108 0.99 -1.74 9.35
N PHE A 109 -0.25 -1.89 9.76
CA PHE A 109 -0.86 -1.22 10.90
C PHE A 109 -0.85 -2.11 12.13
N ALA A 110 -0.36 -1.59 13.24
CA ALA A 110 -0.29 -2.28 14.51
C ALA A 110 -0.99 -1.49 15.62
N PRO A 111 -1.66 -2.16 16.57
CA PRO A 111 -2.22 -1.51 17.74
C PRO A 111 -1.15 -1.10 18.77
N VAL A 112 -0.05 -1.86 18.85
CA VAL A 112 1.08 -1.62 19.77
C VAL A 112 2.41 -1.98 19.12
N GLU A 113 3.48 -1.37 19.61
CA GLU A 113 4.84 -1.57 19.10
C GLU A 113 5.28 -3.02 19.32
N GLY A 114 6.09 -3.56 18.40
CA GLY A 114 6.57 -4.95 18.46
C GLY A 114 5.58 -6.04 18.02
N THR A 115 4.32 -5.69 17.69
CA THR A 115 3.30 -6.67 17.25
C THR A 115 3.63 -7.29 15.89
N ILE A 116 4.30 -6.55 15.00
CA ILE A 116 4.64 -7.01 13.67
C ILE A 116 6.04 -7.60 13.69
N GLN A 117 6.10 -8.93 13.84
CA GLN A 117 7.32 -9.68 13.64
C GLN A 117 7.44 -10.06 12.16
N THR A 118 8.25 -9.31 11.42
CA THR A 118 8.60 -9.71 10.07
C THR A 118 9.54 -10.92 10.18
N GLY A 119 9.08 -12.11 9.80
CA GLY A 119 9.94 -13.31 9.65
C GLY A 119 11.03 -13.17 8.57
N ILE A 120 11.28 -11.95 8.11
CA ILE A 120 12.25 -11.53 7.10
C ILE A 120 13.54 -11.12 7.81
N GLY A 121 13.97 -11.93 8.78
CA GLY A 121 15.21 -11.78 9.53
C GLY A 121 16.36 -12.50 8.83
N GLY A 122 16.74 -12.02 7.65
CA GLY A 122 18.01 -12.38 7.01
C GLY A 122 19.04 -11.28 7.25
N ALA A 123 19.80 -11.40 8.35
CA ALA A 123 21.01 -10.63 8.65
C ALA A 123 20.92 -9.09 8.64
N ALA A 124 20.32 -8.51 9.68
CA ALA A 124 20.81 -7.24 10.25
C ALA A 124 20.47 -7.27 11.75
N GLY A 125 21.50 -7.43 12.58
CA GLY A 125 21.35 -7.59 14.02
C GLY A 125 20.69 -6.40 14.67
N ILE A 126 19.74 -6.67 15.56
CA ILE A 126 19.32 -5.72 16.59
C ILE A 126 20.15 -6.07 17.82
N VAL A 127 21.04 -5.15 18.19
CA VAL A 127 21.78 -5.17 19.44
C VAL A 127 20.82 -4.65 20.50
N ASP A 128 20.56 -5.46 21.51
CA ASP A 128 19.81 -5.12 22.72
C ASP A 128 20.47 -3.94 23.44
N THR A 129 19.67 -3.01 23.98
CA THR A 129 20.05 -2.24 25.18
C THR A 129 18.82 -1.96 26.02
#